data_AF-A0A2G9S348-F1
#
_entry.id   AF-A0A2G9S348-F1
#
_cell.length_a   1.000
_cell.length_b   1.000
_cell.length_c   1.000
_cell.angle_alpha   90.00
_cell.angle_beta   90.00
_cell.angle_gamma   90.00
#
_symmetry.space_group_name_H-M   'P 1'
#
loop_
_entity.id
_entity.type
_entity.pdbx_description
1 polymer ?
#
loop_
_entity_poly.entity_id
_entity_poly.type
_entity_poly.pdbx_seq_one_letter_code
_entity_poly.pdbx_strand_id
1 'polypeptide(L)'
;MVVLIVVFISFFAVKEKIVTINITDGNITHVLNGTFTGFKLSTLKDNVYPHYARDYTTGKMMSFATVFAVMFNGCTGIMAGSNMSGDLKNPSYSIPRGTITAVIFTYIIYNVLVLMISCTCDRY
;
A
#
# COMPACT_ATOMS: atom_id res chain seq x y z
N MET A 1 9.28 12.58 5.76
CA MET A 1 10.31 12.47 4.70
C MET A 1 11.31 11.35 4.98
N VAL A 2 11.97 11.29 6.14
CA VAL A 2 12.90 10.18 6.48
C VAL A 2 12.25 8.80 6.35
N VAL A 3 11.03 8.62 6.89
CA VAL A 3 10.30 7.35 6.80
C VAL A 3 10.08 6.90 5.35
N LEU A 4 9.70 7.83 4.49
CA LEU A 4 9.47 7.55 3.06
C LEU A 4 10.76 7.07 2.38
N ILE A 5 11.90 7.72 2.67
CA ILE A 5 13.22 7.33 2.15
C ILE A 5 13.58 5.92 2.64
N VAL A 6 13.36 5.61 3.92
CA VAL A 6 13.64 4.29 4.48
C VAL A 6 12.78 3.21 3.83
N VAL A 7 11.48 3.49 3.59
CA VAL A 7 10.59 2.57 2.87
C VAL A 7 11.12 2.29 1.45
N PHE A 8 11.53 3.32 0.71
CA PHE A 8 12.11 3.14 -0.62
C PHE A 8 13.40 2.32 -0.59
N ILE A 9 14.31 2.61 0.34
CA ILE A 9 15.57 1.85 0.50
C ILE A 9 15.28 0.39 0.86
N SER A 10 14.21 0.12 1.61
CA SER A 10 13.85 -1.24 2.04
C SER A 10 13.54 -2.15 0.86
N PHE A 11 12.89 -1.65 -0.20
CA PHE A 11 12.65 -2.43 -1.43
C PHE A 11 13.93 -2.86 -2.15
N PHE A 12 15.02 -2.12 -2.01
CA PHE A 12 16.33 -2.45 -2.60
C PHE A 12 17.23 -3.25 -1.65
N ALA A 13 17.08 -3.05 -0.34
CA ALA A 13 17.89 -3.73 0.67
C ALA A 13 17.46 -5.19 0.91
N VAL A 14 16.18 -5.49 0.74
CA VAL A 14 15.65 -6.85 0.88
C VAL A 14 16.00 -7.67 -0.36
N LYS A 15 16.80 -8.72 -0.17
CA LYS A 15 17.09 -9.74 -1.20
C LYS A 15 15.98 -10.78 -1.27
N GLU A 16 16.02 -11.63 -2.28
CA GLU A 16 15.05 -12.73 -2.45
C GLU A 16 14.88 -13.53 -1.15
N LYS A 17 13.64 -13.63 -0.68
CA LYS A 17 13.30 -14.26 0.60
C LYS A 17 12.05 -15.07 0.44
N ILE A 18 12.15 -16.36 0.73
CA ILE A 18 11.04 -17.31 0.70
C ILE A 18 10.53 -17.47 2.14
N VAL A 19 9.24 -17.23 2.35
CA VAL A 19 8.57 -17.39 3.64
C VAL A 19 7.52 -18.47 3.50
N THR A 20 7.74 -19.59 4.17
CA THR A 20 6.75 -20.68 4.24
C THR A 20 5.70 -20.34 5.29
N ILE A 21 4.45 -20.27 4.85
CA ILE A 21 3.27 -20.00 5.66
C ILE A 21 2.47 -21.29 5.78
N ASN A 22 2.38 -21.81 7.00
CA ASN A 22 1.57 -22.98 7.29
C ASN A 22 0.19 -22.52 7.75
N ILE A 23 -0.83 -22.73 6.92
CA ILE A 23 -2.22 -22.46 7.26
C ILE A 23 -2.88 -23.78 7.67
N THR A 24 -3.28 -23.88 8.92
CA THR A 24 -4.07 -25.00 9.44
C THR A 24 -5.55 -24.71 9.29
N ASP A 25 -6.25 -25.48 8.46
CA ASP A 25 -7.72 -25.46 8.37
C ASP A 25 -8.25 -26.81 8.89
N GLY A 26 -8.59 -26.85 10.19
CA GLY A 26 -8.96 -28.09 10.87
C GLY A 26 -7.79 -29.09 10.96
N ASN A 27 -7.93 -30.27 10.35
CA ASN A 27 -6.92 -31.35 10.33
C ASN A 27 -6.00 -31.32 9.11
N ILE A 28 -6.14 -30.33 8.21
CA ILE A 28 -5.36 -30.20 6.98
C ILE A 28 -4.44 -28.99 7.07
N THR A 29 -3.14 -29.20 6.88
CA THR A 29 -2.14 -28.14 6.77
C THR A 29 -1.93 -27.78 5.30
N HIS A 30 -2.32 -26.58 4.92
CA HIS A 30 -1.97 -25.98 3.63
C HIS A 30 -0.65 -25.23 3.78
N VAL A 31 0.38 -25.67 3.06
CA VAL A 31 1.68 -24.98 3.00
C VAL A 31 1.65 -24.02 1.81
N LEU A 32 1.63 -22.72 2.10
CA LEU A 32 1.75 -21.66 1.10
C LEU A 32 3.15 -21.06 1.18
N ASN A 33 3.76 -20.76 0.03
CA ASN A 33 5.15 -20.29 -0.02
C ASN A 33 5.18 -18.84 -0.50
N GLY A 34 4.97 -17.90 0.42
CA GLY A 34 5.10 -16.47 0.14
C GLY A 34 6.52 -16.11 -0.30
N THR A 35 6.72 -15.80 -1.58
CA THR A 35 8.05 -15.43 -2.08
C THR A 35 8.19 -13.92 -2.32
N PHE A 36 9.23 -13.35 -1.72
CA PHE A 36 9.75 -12.04 -2.12
C PHE A 36 10.77 -12.27 -3.23
N THR A 37 10.41 -11.93 -4.45
CA THR A 37 11.17 -12.28 -5.66
C THR A 37 12.17 -11.21 -6.09
N GLY A 38 12.17 -10.04 -5.43
CA GLY A 38 12.90 -8.85 -5.87
C GLY A 38 12.27 -8.22 -7.12
N PHE A 39 12.92 -7.22 -7.75
CA PHE A 39 12.36 -6.57 -8.94
C PHE A 39 12.30 -7.52 -10.15
N LYS A 40 11.14 -8.17 -10.37
CA LYS A 40 10.91 -9.04 -11.53
C LYS A 40 9.69 -8.58 -12.32
N LEU A 41 9.88 -8.43 -13.63
CA LEU A 41 8.80 -8.05 -14.54
C LEU A 41 7.76 -9.17 -14.74
N SER A 42 8.17 -10.44 -14.53
CA SER A 42 7.23 -11.57 -14.53
C SER A 42 6.21 -11.43 -13.40
N THR A 43 6.68 -11.19 -12.18
CA THR A 43 5.85 -10.98 -10.99
C THR A 43 4.90 -9.78 -11.16
N LEU A 44 5.35 -8.69 -11.80
CA LEU A 44 4.46 -7.58 -12.14
C LEU A 44 3.30 -8.03 -13.02
N LYS A 45 3.56 -8.75 -14.11
CA LYS A 45 2.51 -9.19 -15.07
C LYS A 45 1.47 -10.07 -14.41
N ASP A 46 1.88 -10.95 -13.50
CA ASP A 46 0.99 -11.85 -12.77
C ASP A 46 0.12 -11.10 -11.75
N ASN A 47 0.59 -9.95 -11.26
CA ASN A 47 -0.12 -9.09 -10.29
C ASN A 47 -1.05 -8.05 -10.93
N VAL A 48 -1.11 -7.91 -12.26
CA VAL A 48 -1.94 -6.87 -12.92
C VAL A 48 -3.43 -7.13 -12.72
N TYR A 49 -3.85 -8.39 -12.71
CA TYR A 49 -5.27 -8.74 -12.64
C TYR A 49 -5.77 -8.84 -11.19
N PRO A 50 -6.99 -8.32 -10.92
CA PRO A 50 -7.59 -8.45 -9.61
C PRO A 50 -7.92 -9.93 -9.35
N HIS A 51 -7.60 -10.41 -8.17
CA HIS A 51 -8.22 -11.63 -7.65
C HIS A 51 -8.57 -11.40 -6.20
N TYR A 52 -9.87 -11.40 -5.92
CA TYR A 52 -10.37 -11.10 -4.60
C TYR A 52 -10.41 -12.38 -3.79
N ALA A 53 -9.58 -12.44 -2.74
CA ALA A 53 -9.57 -13.56 -1.83
C ALA A 53 -10.71 -13.45 -0.82
N ARG A 54 -11.03 -14.60 -0.20
CA ARG A 54 -11.93 -14.65 0.94
C ARG A 54 -11.19 -14.13 2.17
N ASP A 55 -11.81 -13.21 2.90
CA ASP A 55 -11.24 -12.72 4.15
C ASP A 55 -11.16 -13.85 5.18
N TYR A 56 -10.01 -13.98 5.84
CA TYR A 56 -9.76 -15.01 6.86
C TYR A 56 -10.46 -14.69 8.19
N THR A 57 -10.83 -13.43 8.45
CA THR A 57 -11.53 -13.06 9.69
C THR A 57 -13.06 -13.14 9.58
N THR A 58 -13.64 -12.64 8.48
CA THR A 58 -15.10 -12.64 8.28
C THR A 58 -15.62 -13.73 7.36
N GLY A 59 -14.75 -14.46 6.65
CA GLY A 59 -15.17 -15.50 5.72
C GLY A 59 -16.02 -14.97 4.55
N LYS A 60 -15.98 -13.66 4.27
CA LYS A 60 -16.68 -13.05 3.14
C LYS A 60 -15.74 -12.89 1.95
N MET A 61 -16.27 -13.04 0.74
CA MET A 61 -15.51 -12.75 -0.47
C MET A 61 -15.29 -11.24 -0.55
N MET A 62 -14.03 -10.82 -0.68
CA MET A 62 -13.74 -9.40 -0.83
C MET A 62 -14.32 -8.88 -2.15
N SER A 63 -14.84 -7.65 -2.13
CA SER A 63 -15.35 -6.96 -3.31
C SER A 63 -14.52 -5.71 -3.55
N PHE A 64 -14.60 -5.16 -4.76
CA PHE A 64 -13.98 -3.86 -5.09
C PHE A 64 -14.37 -2.77 -4.07
N ALA A 65 -15.66 -2.70 -3.70
CA ALA A 65 -16.16 -1.70 -2.75
C ALA A 65 -15.52 -1.85 -1.36
N THR A 66 -15.32 -3.09 -0.90
CA THR A 66 -14.68 -3.36 0.40
C THR A 66 -13.21 -2.94 0.39
N VAL A 67 -12.47 -3.27 -0.66
CA VAL A 67 -11.05 -2.88 -0.80
C VAL A 67 -10.92 -1.37 -0.96
N PHE A 68 -11.80 -0.74 -1.73
CA PHE A 68 -11.85 0.72 -1.87
C PHE A 68 -12.12 1.42 -0.54
N ALA A 69 -13.05 0.92 0.28
CA ALA A 69 -13.34 1.51 1.58
C ALA A 69 -12.12 1.53 2.51
N VAL A 70 -11.31 0.46 2.50
CA VAL A 70 -10.05 0.41 3.27
C VAL A 70 -9.04 1.43 2.74
N MET A 71 -8.86 1.52 1.42
CA MET A 71 -7.96 2.49 0.79
C MET A 71 -8.40 3.94 1.06
N PHE A 72 -9.71 4.21 0.98
CA PHE A 72 -10.27 5.55 1.17
C PHE A 72 -10.00 6.11 2.57
N ASN A 73 -10.09 5.27 3.60
CA ASN A 73 -9.72 5.65 4.97
C ASN A 73 -8.27 6.14 5.05
N GLY A 74 -7.35 5.56 4.27
CA GLY A 74 -5.95 5.98 4.19
C GLY A 74 -5.70 7.31 3.46
N CYS A 75 -6.66 7.80 2.68
CA CYS A 75 -6.59 9.10 2.00
C CYS A 75 -7.21 10.26 2.81
N THR A 76 -7.74 9.97 4.00
CA THR A 76 -8.31 11.00 4.87
C THR A 76 -7.22 11.88 5.52
N GLY A 77 -7.61 12.97 6.18
CA GLY A 77 -6.65 13.84 6.89
C GLY A 77 -6.20 15.10 6.14
N ILE A 78 -6.80 15.40 4.99
CA ILE A 78 -6.54 16.65 4.22
C ILE A 78 -6.74 17.92 5.07
N MET A 79 -7.64 17.87 6.06
CA MET A 79 -7.93 19.00 6.95
C MET A 79 -6.91 19.19 8.09
N ALA A 80 -5.90 18.33 8.24
CA ALA A 80 -4.88 18.51 9.30
C ALA A 80 -4.09 19.83 9.11
N GLY A 81 -3.92 20.29 7.87
CA GLY A 81 -3.18 21.51 7.55
C GLY A 81 -3.87 22.81 7.97
N SER A 82 -5.21 22.84 8.08
CA SER A 82 -5.94 24.04 8.53
C SER A 82 -5.84 24.25 10.04
N ASN A 83 -5.53 23.21 10.81
CA ASN A 83 -5.41 23.30 12.27
C ASN A 83 -4.21 24.15 12.73
N MET A 84 -3.20 24.34 11.87
CA MET A 84 -2.03 25.21 12.11
C MET A 84 -2.12 26.53 11.33
N SER A 85 -3.31 26.89 10.84
CA SER A 85 -3.47 28.07 10.00
C SER A 85 -3.21 29.41 10.70
N GLY A 86 -3.29 29.44 12.04
CA GLY A 86 -3.04 30.63 12.86
C GLY A 86 -1.59 31.14 12.81
N ASP A 87 -0.62 30.27 12.51
CA ASP A 87 0.81 30.62 12.42
C ASP A 87 1.24 31.02 10.99
N LEU A 88 0.31 30.99 10.01
CA LEU A 88 0.61 31.33 8.63
C LEU A 88 0.58 32.84 8.41
N LYS A 89 1.65 33.37 7.79
CA LYS A 89 1.72 34.79 7.37
C LYS A 89 0.52 35.22 6.51
N ASN A 90 0.02 34.33 5.65
CA ASN A 90 -1.16 34.54 4.79
C ASN A 90 -1.95 33.22 4.65
N PRO A 91 -2.94 32.95 5.53
CA PRO A 91 -3.65 31.67 5.56
C PRO A 91 -4.50 31.41 4.31
N SER A 92 -5.24 32.43 3.82
CA SER A 92 -6.12 32.29 2.64
C SER A 92 -5.39 31.88 1.36
N TYR A 93 -4.09 32.14 1.27
CA TYR A 93 -3.27 31.75 0.12
C TYR A 93 -2.50 30.45 0.37
N SER A 94 -1.99 30.26 1.58
CA SER A 94 -1.08 29.15 1.91
C SER A 94 -1.82 27.83 2.10
N ILE A 95 -3.04 27.85 2.67
CA ILE A 95 -3.87 26.65 2.87
C ILE A 95 -4.19 25.95 1.53
N PRO A 96 -4.82 26.61 0.53
CA PRO A 96 -5.21 25.90 -0.69
C PRO A 96 -4.00 25.37 -1.48
N ARG A 97 -2.89 26.11 -1.55
CA ARG A 97 -1.67 25.62 -2.23
C ARG A 97 -1.01 24.48 -1.48
N GLY A 98 -0.93 24.56 -0.15
CA GLY A 98 -0.39 23.48 0.69
C GLY A 98 -1.19 22.19 0.53
N THR A 99 -2.52 22.29 0.58
CA THR A 99 -3.40 21.14 0.43
C THR A 99 -3.29 20.49 -0.96
N ILE A 100 -3.34 21.26 -2.05
CA ILE A 100 -3.26 20.72 -3.41
C ILE A 100 -1.91 20.05 -3.65
N THR A 101 -0.81 20.69 -3.25
CA THR A 101 0.53 20.12 -3.41
C THR A 101 0.71 18.85 -2.57
N ALA A 102 0.17 18.80 -1.36
CA ALA A 102 0.18 17.61 -0.52
C ALA A 102 -0.60 16.45 -1.16
N VAL A 103 -1.80 16.70 -1.70
CA VAL A 103 -2.62 15.67 -2.36
C VAL A 103 -1.94 15.12 -3.61
N ILE A 104 -1.35 15.97 -4.44
CA ILE A 104 -0.60 15.52 -5.63
C ILE A 104 0.61 14.69 -5.22
N PHE A 105 1.33 15.12 -4.19
CA PHE A 105 2.50 14.39 -3.68
C PHE A 105 2.11 13.00 -3.16
N THR A 106 1.08 12.89 -2.31
CA THR A 106 0.63 11.59 -1.78
C THR A 106 0.09 10.68 -2.88
N TYR A 107 -0.63 11.21 -3.86
CA TYR A 107 -1.08 10.46 -5.02
C TYR A 107 0.07 9.81 -5.79
N ILE A 108 1.13 10.58 -6.10
CA ILE A 108 2.31 10.05 -6.81
C ILE A 108 2.98 8.95 -5.98
N ILE A 109 3.20 9.20 -4.68
CA ILE A 109 3.85 8.23 -3.79
C ILE A 109 3.06 6.91 -3.72
N TYR A 110 1.73 6.96 -3.58
CA TYR A 110 0.90 5.75 -3.54
C TYR A 110 1.00 4.94 -4.83
N ASN A 111 0.99 5.57 -6.00
CA ASN A 111 1.16 4.86 -7.27
C ASN A 111 2.54 4.18 -7.39
N VAL A 112 3.61 4.87 -6.98
CA VAL A 112 4.96 4.29 -7.02
C VAL A 112 5.08 3.11 -6.05
N LEU A 113 4.53 3.23 -4.84
CA LEU A 113 4.55 2.14 -3.85
C LEU A 113 3.77 0.92 -4.33
N VAL A 114 2.58 1.11 -4.90
CA VAL A 114 1.80 0.01 -5.49
C VAL A 114 2.60 -0.70 -6.59
N LEU A 115 3.22 0.06 -7.49
CA LEU A 115 4.04 -0.51 -8.57
C LEU A 115 5.24 -1.29 -8.02
N MET A 116 5.94 -0.76 -7.02
CA MET A 116 7.08 -1.45 -6.40
C MET A 116 6.64 -2.76 -5.74
N ILE A 117 5.54 -2.75 -4.98
CA ILE A 117 5.01 -3.96 -4.33
C ILE A 117 4.62 -5.01 -5.38
N SER A 118 3.92 -4.61 -6.44
CA SER A 118 3.53 -5.51 -7.54
C SER A 118 4.74 -6.13 -8.25
N CYS A 119 5.87 -5.42 -8.32
CA CYS A 119 7.12 -5.94 -8.89
C CYS A 119 7.87 -6.90 -7.96
N THR A 120 7.78 -6.73 -6.64
CA THR A 120 8.68 -7.40 -5.67
C THR A 120 8.05 -8.56 -4.92
N CYS A 121 6.73 -8.56 -4.75
CA CYS A 121 6.02 -9.56 -3.96
C CYS A 121 5.24 -10.49 -4.88
N ASP A 122 5.51 -11.78 -4.79
CA ASP A 122 4.64 -12.79 -5.38
C ASP A 122 3.35 -12.91 -4.58
N ARG A 123 2.34 -13.45 -5.23
CA ARG A 123 0.99 -13.57 -4.71
C ARG A 123 0.78 -14.87 -3.92
N TYR A 124 1.57 -15.89 -4.20
CA TYR A 124 1.44 -17.26 -3.67
C TYR A 124 2.52 -17.57 -2.64
#